data_AF-A0A1Z5TK92-F1
#
_entry.id   AF-A0A1Z5TK92-F1
#
_cell.length_a   1.000
_cell.length_b   1.000
_cell.length_c   1.000
_cell.angle_alpha   90.00
_cell.angle_beta   90.00
_cell.angle_gamma   90.00
#
_symmetry.space_group_name_H-M   'P 1'
#
loop_
_entity.id
_entity.type
_entity.pdbx_description
1 polymer ?
#
loop_
_entity_poly.entity_id
_entity_poly.type
_entity_poly.pdbx_seq_one_letter_code
_entity_poly.pdbx_strand_id
1 'polypeptide(L)'
;MASLLELSHELLHCIFCEIEPVDLSALSHTCRDLNSYIKGNRLLHKDLYIRRYDEPKVDYDELDWEGEVHDLGKLEKILESRAGRDMKANHLGFVAKRIERLIENATTDHEASMNLRMLSDLFKNKNNIDAFLCASSLFERAGTINQHAAPTADLQQLSAKLHCLFGVPVDPIPPRSSFSLQRPNLSLSPSAKTRMQTRRLATHTYARAKVYDLRQYTDGTLWGPFVDDGSQRVDWEKVEAIMIVLGFNLNKFSDRSDGRWPKVWDRPFIGATPHSYRCLEPPKPAIPKEDSAEPENEEISKIRELALSLSAQDPYGVTGTWMRVVCFLDYNDLYAFNFSTRIPAEELRDPIDTEEAIRLIKIKLQVTKIEPAGSVSEDDDEEWVSTAGADGQAPSCPVEKRLPVVHFRGRSRSLHASWDPNANSAIRGTVQQTPAGDIRWTTFSIFHGEERWRSEGIQVGGLRSARGVLGNWFDRDYDVHGPAGPTAFWKISDSCEEDRSSGIPFAYY
;
A
#
# COMPACT_ATOMS: atom_id res chain seq x y z
N MET A 1 -40.56 0.70 -44.15
CA MET A 1 -39.32 0.35 -43.43
C MET A 1 -39.47 0.91 -42.05
N ALA A 2 -39.38 0.09 -41.00
CA ALA A 2 -39.44 0.61 -39.63
C ALA A 2 -38.19 1.47 -39.38
N SER A 3 -38.40 2.71 -38.94
CA SER A 3 -37.31 3.63 -38.55
C SER A 3 -36.87 3.33 -37.11
N LEU A 4 -35.60 3.53 -36.79
CA LEU A 4 -35.09 3.36 -35.41
C LEU A 4 -35.90 4.22 -34.41
N LEU A 5 -36.32 5.42 -34.82
CA LEU A 5 -37.10 6.34 -34.01
C LEU A 5 -38.57 5.90 -33.80
N GLU A 6 -39.05 4.90 -34.52
CA GLU A 6 -40.40 4.34 -34.37
C GLU A 6 -40.46 3.19 -33.36
N LEU A 7 -39.31 2.78 -32.81
CA LEU A 7 -39.24 1.75 -31.77
C LEU A 7 -39.73 2.28 -30.43
N SER A 8 -40.23 1.38 -29.57
CA SER A 8 -40.55 1.72 -28.19
C SER A 8 -39.29 2.09 -27.40
N HIS A 9 -39.45 2.91 -26.36
CA HIS A 9 -38.34 3.28 -25.47
C HIS A 9 -37.64 2.06 -24.86
N GLU A 10 -38.37 0.98 -24.56
CA GLU A 10 -37.78 -0.27 -24.04
C GLU A 10 -36.84 -0.92 -25.06
N LEU A 11 -37.23 -0.95 -26.35
CA LEU A 11 -36.37 -1.50 -27.40
C LEU A 11 -35.17 -0.58 -27.67
N LEU A 12 -35.36 0.73 -27.65
CA LEU A 12 -34.26 1.71 -27.74
C LEU A 12 -33.28 1.56 -26.56
N HIS A 13 -33.79 1.35 -25.35
CA HIS A 13 -32.99 1.07 -24.16
C HIS A 13 -32.10 -0.17 -24.35
N CYS A 14 -32.71 -1.28 -24.76
CA CYS A 14 -31.98 -2.52 -25.01
C CYS A 14 -30.90 -2.34 -26.08
N ILE A 15 -31.20 -1.61 -27.16
CA ILE A 15 -30.21 -1.31 -28.21
C ILE A 15 -29.08 -0.45 -27.66
N PHE A 16 -29.38 0.62 -26.93
CA PHE A 16 -28.37 1.55 -26.44
C PHE A 16 -27.52 0.98 -25.31
N CYS A 17 -28.02 0.00 -24.55
CA CYS A 17 -27.22 -0.72 -23.56
C CYS A 17 -26.13 -1.62 -24.17
N GLU A 18 -26.19 -1.92 -25.47
CA GLU A 18 -25.16 -2.69 -26.20
C GLU A 18 -24.07 -1.79 -26.83
N ILE A 19 -24.18 -0.47 -26.67
CA ILE A 19 -23.28 0.52 -27.30
C ILE A 19 -22.18 0.91 -26.32
N GLU A 20 -20.99 1.21 -26.84
CA GLU A 20 -19.92 1.75 -26.00
C GLU A 20 -20.30 3.12 -25.42
N PRO A 21 -20.03 3.38 -24.13
CA PRO A 21 -20.28 4.66 -23.49
C PRO A 21 -19.79 5.88 -24.26
N VAL A 22 -18.66 5.73 -24.93
CA VAL A 22 -18.01 6.78 -25.72
C VAL A 22 -18.85 7.18 -26.94
N ASP A 23 -19.54 6.23 -27.55
CA ASP A 23 -20.34 6.44 -28.76
C ASP A 23 -21.74 6.98 -28.45
N LEU A 24 -22.20 6.82 -27.20
CA LEU A 24 -23.47 7.38 -26.74
C LEU A 24 -23.52 8.91 -26.90
N SER A 25 -22.38 9.57 -26.67
CA SER A 25 -22.26 11.01 -26.91
C SER A 25 -22.47 11.35 -28.39
N ALA A 26 -21.87 10.59 -29.31
CA ALA A 26 -22.06 10.80 -30.74
C ALA A 26 -23.52 10.61 -31.16
N LEU A 27 -24.19 9.57 -30.63
CA LEU A 27 -25.61 9.32 -30.85
C LEU A 27 -26.49 10.47 -30.37
N SER A 28 -26.19 11.03 -29.19
CA SER A 28 -26.92 12.17 -28.65
C SER A 28 -26.85 13.42 -29.54
N HIS A 29 -25.88 13.52 -30.43
CA HIS A 29 -25.71 14.65 -31.36
C HIS A 29 -26.38 14.43 -32.72
N THR A 30 -26.97 13.26 -32.97
CA THR A 30 -27.55 12.95 -34.28
C THR A 30 -28.93 13.57 -34.51
N CYS A 31 -29.83 13.53 -33.53
CA CYS A 31 -31.14 14.16 -33.60
C CYS A 31 -31.70 14.54 -32.22
N ARG A 32 -32.75 15.37 -32.21
CA ARG A 32 -33.36 15.87 -30.96
C ARG A 32 -34.03 14.77 -30.14
N ASP A 33 -34.68 13.81 -30.79
CA ASP A 33 -35.38 12.72 -30.09
C ASP A 33 -34.39 11.84 -29.32
N LEU A 34 -33.30 11.43 -29.98
CA LEU A 34 -32.22 10.67 -29.35
C LEU A 34 -31.50 11.49 -28.27
N ASN A 35 -31.26 12.78 -28.49
CA ASN A 35 -30.71 13.65 -27.46
C ASN A 35 -31.60 13.67 -26.20
N SER A 36 -32.91 13.82 -26.39
CA SER A 36 -33.89 13.88 -25.30
C SER A 36 -34.06 12.55 -24.58
N TYR A 37 -33.88 11.43 -25.28
CA TYR A 37 -33.94 10.09 -24.70
C TYR A 37 -32.70 9.74 -23.89
N ILE A 38 -31.52 10.17 -24.35
CA ILE A 38 -30.23 9.84 -23.71
C ILE A 38 -29.99 10.76 -22.52
N LYS A 39 -30.13 12.08 -22.71
CA LYS A 39 -29.76 13.08 -21.71
C LYS A 39 -30.66 13.00 -20.47
N GLY A 40 -30.07 12.88 -19.29
CA GLY A 40 -30.81 12.75 -18.03
C GLY A 40 -31.49 11.38 -17.83
N ASN A 41 -31.30 10.43 -18.74
CA ASN A 41 -31.83 9.07 -18.58
C ASN A 41 -30.94 8.26 -17.64
N ARG A 42 -31.28 8.34 -16.36
CA ARG A 42 -30.52 7.69 -15.29
C ARG A 42 -30.43 6.18 -15.45
N LEU A 43 -31.51 5.51 -15.88
CA LEU A 43 -31.54 4.06 -16.03
C LEU A 43 -30.57 3.60 -17.13
N LEU A 44 -30.54 4.31 -18.27
CA LEU A 44 -29.65 3.99 -19.38
C LEU A 44 -28.18 4.09 -18.96
N HIS A 45 -27.79 5.18 -18.32
CA HIS A 45 -26.41 5.35 -17.86
C HIS A 45 -26.04 4.34 -16.77
N LYS A 46 -26.96 4.00 -15.87
CA LYS A 46 -26.74 2.95 -14.86
C LYS A 46 -26.50 1.59 -15.51
N ASP A 47 -27.35 1.17 -16.44
CA ASP A 47 -27.23 -0.14 -17.08
C ASP A 47 -25.96 -0.23 -17.94
N LEU A 48 -25.60 0.85 -18.63
CA LEU A 48 -24.32 0.97 -19.34
C LEU A 48 -23.12 0.86 -18.40
N TYR A 49 -23.19 1.50 -17.22
CA TYR A 49 -22.13 1.43 -16.23
C TYR A 49 -21.96 -0.02 -15.72
N ILE A 50 -23.02 -0.66 -15.24
CA ILE A 50 -22.96 -1.98 -14.58
C ILE A 50 -22.50 -3.08 -15.55
N ARG A 51 -22.76 -2.93 -16.85
CA ARG A 51 -22.29 -3.87 -17.87
C ARG A 51 -20.78 -3.83 -18.09
N ARG A 52 -20.11 -2.72 -17.75
CA ARG A 52 -18.68 -2.49 -18.05
C ARG A 52 -17.80 -2.40 -16.80
N TYR A 53 -18.34 -1.90 -15.71
CA TYR A 53 -17.61 -1.63 -14.47
C TYR A 53 -18.25 -2.34 -13.27
N ASP A 54 -17.46 -2.58 -12.24
CA ASP A 54 -17.98 -3.13 -10.99
C ASP A 54 -18.95 -2.15 -10.33
N GLU A 55 -20.03 -2.70 -9.76
CA GLU A 55 -21.11 -1.94 -9.15
C GLU A 55 -20.61 -1.10 -7.96
N PRO A 56 -20.92 0.22 -7.90
CA PRO A 56 -20.45 1.08 -6.82
C PRO A 56 -21.01 0.64 -5.46
N LYS A 57 -20.22 0.81 -4.40
CA LYS A 57 -20.64 0.49 -3.02
C LYS A 57 -21.44 1.62 -2.34
N VAL A 58 -21.51 2.79 -2.98
CA VAL A 58 -22.20 3.99 -2.48
C VAL A 58 -23.70 3.90 -2.77
N ASP A 59 -24.51 4.63 -2.00
CA ASP A 59 -25.96 4.69 -2.20
C ASP A 59 -26.31 5.06 -3.65
N TYR A 60 -27.08 4.18 -4.29
CA TYR A 60 -27.46 4.28 -5.70
C TYR A 60 -28.24 5.55 -5.99
N ASP A 61 -28.95 6.09 -4.98
CA ASP A 61 -29.87 7.20 -5.14
C ASP A 61 -29.22 8.57 -5.33
N GLU A 62 -27.97 8.72 -4.94
CA GLU A 62 -27.23 9.99 -5.02
C GLU A 62 -26.22 10.03 -6.18
N LEU A 63 -26.02 8.92 -6.89
CA LEU A 63 -25.01 8.82 -7.96
C LEU A 63 -25.48 9.49 -9.26
N ASP A 64 -24.66 10.42 -9.77
CA ASP A 64 -24.75 10.95 -11.13
C ASP A 64 -24.17 9.93 -12.13
N TRP A 65 -25.03 9.00 -12.57
CA TRP A 65 -24.65 7.96 -13.53
C TRP A 65 -24.18 8.52 -14.86
N GLU A 66 -24.77 9.61 -15.34
CA GLU A 66 -24.37 10.25 -16.60
C GLU A 66 -22.94 10.80 -16.47
N GLY A 67 -22.66 11.55 -15.39
CA GLY A 67 -21.34 12.06 -15.08
C GLY A 67 -20.28 10.97 -14.92
N GLU A 68 -20.59 9.87 -14.22
CA GLU A 68 -19.65 8.77 -14.01
C GLU A 68 -19.30 8.05 -15.32
N VAL A 69 -20.29 7.76 -16.16
CA VAL A 69 -20.07 7.13 -17.47
C VAL A 69 -19.22 8.02 -18.38
N HIS A 70 -19.46 9.34 -18.37
CA HIS A 70 -18.64 10.30 -19.11
C HIS A 70 -17.20 10.39 -18.63
N ASP A 71 -16.99 10.46 -17.31
CA ASP A 71 -15.66 10.55 -16.74
C ASP A 71 -14.84 9.27 -16.95
N LEU A 72 -15.48 8.10 -16.87
CA LEU A 72 -14.81 6.84 -17.16
C LEU A 72 -14.52 6.68 -18.66
N GLY A 73 -15.43 7.10 -19.54
CA GLY A 73 -15.15 7.17 -20.98
C GLY A 73 -13.98 8.11 -21.30
N LYS A 74 -13.83 9.22 -20.57
CA LYS A 74 -12.67 10.11 -20.68
C LYS A 74 -11.38 9.45 -20.16
N LEU A 75 -11.46 8.74 -19.02
CA LEU A 75 -10.33 7.99 -18.46
C LEU A 75 -9.80 6.96 -19.45
N GLU A 76 -10.68 6.13 -20.00
CA GLU A 76 -10.33 5.10 -21.00
C GLU A 76 -9.67 5.75 -22.22
N LYS A 77 -10.28 6.80 -22.79
CA LYS A 77 -9.67 7.56 -23.91
C LYS A 77 -8.27 8.04 -23.60
N ILE A 78 -8.02 8.58 -22.39
CA ILE A 78 -6.70 9.05 -21.99
C ILE A 78 -5.73 7.87 -21.92
N LEU A 79 -6.11 6.76 -21.29
CA LEU A 79 -5.24 5.59 -21.07
C LEU A 79 -4.97 4.81 -22.37
N GLU A 80 -5.95 4.69 -23.25
CA GLU A 80 -5.86 4.01 -24.55
C GLU A 80 -5.21 4.88 -25.63
N SER A 81 -5.21 6.20 -25.47
CA SER A 81 -4.64 7.10 -26.46
C SER A 81 -3.19 6.72 -26.78
N ARG A 82 -2.84 6.80 -28.07
CA ARG A 82 -1.46 6.71 -28.57
C ARG A 82 -0.65 7.97 -28.27
N ALA A 83 -1.21 8.89 -27.50
CA ALA A 83 -0.54 10.13 -27.14
C ALA A 83 0.76 9.82 -26.38
N GLY A 84 1.75 10.69 -26.59
CA GLY A 84 3.00 10.63 -25.85
C GLY A 84 2.79 10.83 -24.35
N ARG A 85 3.82 10.46 -23.59
CA ARG A 85 3.86 10.54 -22.13
C ARG A 85 3.49 11.93 -21.60
N ASP A 86 4.00 13.00 -22.21
CA ASP A 86 3.78 14.38 -21.71
C ASP A 86 2.32 14.82 -21.79
N MET A 87 1.62 14.43 -22.86
CA MET A 87 0.19 14.71 -23.00
C MET A 87 -0.63 13.95 -21.95
N LYS A 88 -0.24 12.71 -21.63
CA LYS A 88 -0.89 11.92 -20.57
C LYS A 88 -0.61 12.50 -19.19
N ALA A 89 0.61 12.95 -18.92
CA ALA A 89 1.03 13.52 -17.63
C ALA A 89 0.18 14.74 -17.23
N ASN A 90 -0.31 15.54 -18.19
CA ASN A 90 -1.22 16.66 -17.92
C ASN A 90 -2.55 16.25 -17.28
N HIS A 91 -2.92 14.96 -17.36
CA HIS A 91 -4.14 14.41 -16.79
C HIS A 91 -3.92 13.65 -15.48
N LEU A 92 -2.70 13.66 -14.90
CA LEU A 92 -2.35 12.86 -13.73
C LEU A 92 -3.34 13.01 -12.56
N GLY A 93 -3.69 14.25 -12.18
CA GLY A 93 -4.63 14.47 -11.07
C GLY A 93 -6.03 13.89 -11.32
N PHE A 94 -6.53 13.99 -12.56
CA PHE A 94 -7.82 13.40 -12.95
C PHE A 94 -7.75 11.86 -12.96
N VAL A 95 -6.69 11.32 -13.55
CA VAL A 95 -6.48 9.87 -13.69
C VAL A 95 -6.32 9.21 -12.31
N ALA A 96 -5.48 9.77 -11.44
CA ALA A 96 -5.25 9.25 -10.09
C ALA A 96 -6.57 9.17 -9.30
N LYS A 97 -7.35 10.26 -9.26
CA LYS A 97 -8.64 10.29 -8.56
C LYS A 97 -9.63 9.26 -9.10
N ARG A 98 -9.69 9.07 -10.42
CA ARG A 98 -10.62 8.12 -11.04
C ARG A 98 -10.18 6.67 -10.84
N ILE A 99 -8.88 6.38 -10.86
CA ILE A 99 -8.37 5.04 -10.55
C ILE A 99 -8.61 4.69 -9.09
N GLU A 100 -8.37 5.62 -8.15
CA GLU A 100 -8.68 5.40 -6.73
C GLU A 100 -10.15 5.02 -6.54
N ARG A 101 -11.07 5.79 -7.15
CA ARG A 101 -12.50 5.48 -7.10
C ARG A 101 -12.86 4.13 -7.71
N LEU A 102 -12.21 3.73 -8.80
CA LEU A 102 -12.42 2.41 -9.42
C LEU A 102 -11.92 1.27 -8.51
N ILE A 103 -10.80 1.46 -7.82
CA ILE A 103 -10.23 0.50 -6.88
C ILE A 103 -11.11 0.36 -5.63
N GLU A 104 -11.64 1.46 -5.10
CA GLU A 104 -12.56 1.47 -3.96
C GLU A 104 -13.85 0.69 -4.27
N ASN A 105 -14.41 0.91 -5.47
CA ASN A 105 -15.63 0.26 -5.95
C ASN A 105 -15.39 -1.12 -6.57
N ALA A 106 -14.14 -1.56 -6.73
CA ALA A 106 -13.87 -2.86 -7.30
C ALA A 106 -14.45 -3.99 -6.41
N THR A 107 -14.84 -5.07 -7.08
CA THR A 107 -15.23 -6.30 -6.43
C THR A 107 -14.04 -6.84 -5.63
N THR A 108 -14.29 -7.33 -4.41
CA THR A 108 -13.21 -7.85 -3.53
C THR A 108 -12.53 -9.10 -4.11
N ASP A 109 -13.23 -9.80 -5.01
CA ASP A 109 -12.66 -10.86 -5.83
C ASP A 109 -11.91 -10.27 -7.02
N HIS A 110 -10.58 -10.31 -6.95
CA HIS A 110 -9.73 -9.79 -8.02
C HIS A 110 -9.90 -10.55 -9.36
N GLU A 111 -10.32 -11.81 -9.36
CA GLU A 111 -10.52 -12.58 -10.59
C GLU A 111 -11.84 -12.18 -11.28
N ALA A 112 -12.87 -11.86 -10.50
CA ALA A 112 -14.17 -11.45 -10.99
C ALA A 112 -14.24 -9.94 -11.34
N SER A 113 -13.42 -9.11 -10.69
CA SER A 113 -13.47 -7.65 -10.86
C SER A 113 -13.21 -7.20 -12.30
N MET A 114 -14.17 -6.48 -12.87
CA MET A 114 -14.05 -5.84 -14.18
C MET A 114 -13.10 -4.63 -14.11
N ASN A 115 -13.20 -3.84 -13.03
CA ASN A 115 -12.38 -2.65 -12.82
C ASN A 115 -10.89 -2.99 -12.79
N LEU A 116 -10.50 -3.96 -11.96
CA LEU A 116 -9.10 -4.35 -11.80
C LEU A 116 -8.54 -4.99 -13.06
N ARG A 117 -9.34 -5.79 -13.79
CA ARG A 117 -8.94 -6.39 -15.07
C ARG A 117 -8.66 -5.31 -16.11
N MET A 118 -9.58 -4.38 -16.29
CA MET A 118 -9.43 -3.24 -17.21
C MET A 118 -8.21 -2.40 -16.88
N LEU A 119 -8.04 -2.00 -15.61
CA LEU A 119 -6.88 -1.21 -15.18
C LEU A 119 -5.56 -1.95 -15.42
N SER A 120 -5.51 -3.25 -15.11
CA SER A 120 -4.34 -4.09 -15.35
C SER A 120 -3.97 -4.15 -16.83
N ASP A 121 -4.97 -4.22 -17.72
CA ASP A 121 -4.76 -4.24 -19.16
C ASP A 121 -4.26 -2.88 -19.68
N LEU A 122 -4.86 -1.77 -19.22
CA LEU A 122 -4.48 -0.42 -19.62
C LEU A 122 -3.05 -0.05 -19.17
N PHE A 123 -2.59 -0.56 -18.02
CA PHE A 123 -1.24 -0.32 -17.51
C PHE A 123 -0.17 -1.26 -18.10
N LYS A 124 -0.53 -2.18 -19.03
CA LYS A 124 0.48 -2.84 -19.88
C LYS A 124 1.19 -1.84 -20.81
N ASN A 125 0.55 -0.71 -21.12
CA ASN A 125 1.14 0.35 -21.91
C ASN A 125 2.20 1.10 -21.09
N LYS A 126 3.46 1.04 -21.54
CA LYS A 126 4.59 1.70 -20.87
C LYS A 126 4.42 3.22 -20.74
N ASN A 127 3.74 3.89 -21.69
CA ASN A 127 3.50 5.33 -21.58
C ASN A 127 2.57 5.67 -20.39
N ASN A 128 1.67 4.77 -20.00
CA ASN A 128 0.83 4.97 -18.83
C ASN A 128 1.65 4.80 -17.55
N ILE A 129 2.55 3.80 -17.50
CA ILE A 129 3.50 3.63 -16.38
C ILE A 129 4.38 4.86 -16.24
N ASP A 130 5.05 5.28 -17.32
CA ASP A 130 6.01 6.40 -17.31
C ASP A 130 5.35 7.76 -17.01
N ALA A 131 4.06 7.93 -17.36
CA ALA A 131 3.31 9.17 -17.10
C ALA A 131 2.68 9.22 -15.71
N PHE A 132 2.16 8.09 -15.20
CA PHE A 132 1.31 8.08 -14.00
C PHE A 132 1.95 7.42 -12.78
N LEU A 133 2.85 6.45 -12.96
CA LEU A 133 3.51 5.73 -11.86
C LEU A 133 4.95 6.20 -11.62
N CYS A 134 5.56 6.85 -12.61
CA CYS A 134 6.95 7.31 -12.53
C CYS A 134 7.06 8.84 -12.54
N ALA A 135 6.15 9.52 -11.82
CA ALA A 135 6.11 10.98 -11.75
C ALA A 135 6.32 11.54 -10.32
N SER A 136 6.81 10.72 -9.38
CA SER A 136 7.33 11.20 -8.09
C SER A 136 8.70 11.88 -8.24
N SER A 137 9.16 12.59 -7.20
CA SER A 137 10.50 13.21 -7.15
C SER A 137 11.63 12.18 -7.28
N LEU A 138 11.39 10.92 -6.88
CA LEU A 138 12.36 9.83 -7.00
C LEU A 138 12.82 9.65 -8.46
N PHE A 139 11.87 9.68 -9.40
CA PHE A 139 12.14 9.45 -10.83
C PHE A 139 12.81 10.64 -11.53
N GLU A 140 13.00 11.79 -10.87
CA GLU A 140 13.83 12.87 -11.41
C GLU A 140 15.30 12.45 -11.53
N ARG A 141 15.81 11.71 -10.53
CA ARG A 141 17.19 11.20 -10.51
C ARG A 141 17.30 9.75 -10.95
N ALA A 142 16.30 8.93 -10.61
CA ALA A 142 16.29 7.50 -10.85
C ALA A 142 15.68 7.10 -12.20
N GLY A 143 14.90 7.99 -12.81
CA GLY A 143 14.10 7.68 -13.98
C GLY A 143 14.88 7.52 -15.27
N THR A 144 14.20 6.99 -16.28
CA THR A 144 14.69 6.99 -17.66
C THR A 144 14.48 8.35 -18.33
N ILE A 145 14.96 8.51 -19.56
CA ILE A 145 14.76 9.74 -20.36
C ILE A 145 13.30 10.12 -20.58
N ASN A 146 12.35 9.18 -20.42
CA ASN A 146 10.92 9.42 -20.57
C ASN A 146 10.19 9.61 -19.23
N GLN A 147 10.90 9.53 -18.11
CA GLN A 147 10.34 9.60 -16.76
C GLN A 147 10.83 10.88 -16.10
N HIS A 148 9.89 11.65 -15.57
CA HIS A 148 10.13 12.96 -14.98
C HIS A 148 9.15 13.19 -13.84
N ALA A 149 9.61 13.85 -12.77
CA ALA A 149 8.74 14.26 -11.69
C ALA A 149 7.60 15.18 -12.19
N ALA A 150 6.45 15.06 -11.56
CA ALA A 150 5.33 15.97 -11.76
C ALA A 150 5.69 17.38 -11.24
N PRO A 151 5.05 18.45 -11.76
CA PRO A 151 5.46 19.83 -11.47
C PRO A 151 5.17 20.29 -10.04
N THR A 152 4.28 19.60 -9.31
CA THR A 152 3.86 19.97 -7.95
C THR A 152 4.00 18.79 -7.00
N ALA A 153 4.31 19.07 -5.73
CA ALA A 153 4.46 18.04 -4.70
C ALA A 153 3.18 17.19 -4.54
N ASP A 154 1.99 17.80 -4.61
CA ASP A 154 0.72 17.06 -4.53
C ASP A 154 0.57 16.04 -5.67
N LEU A 155 0.96 16.40 -6.89
CA LEU A 155 0.92 15.47 -8.02
C LEU A 155 1.99 14.37 -7.90
N GLN A 156 3.15 14.68 -7.34
CA GLN A 156 4.21 13.70 -7.06
C GLN A 156 3.71 12.66 -6.03
N GLN A 157 3.07 13.11 -4.96
CA GLN A 157 2.45 12.26 -3.95
C GLN A 157 1.31 11.40 -4.54
N LEU A 158 0.46 11.96 -5.41
CA LEU A 158 -0.58 11.21 -6.12
C LEU A 158 0.01 10.12 -7.04
N SER A 159 1.09 10.42 -7.77
CA SER A 159 1.77 9.44 -8.61
C SER A 159 2.36 8.30 -7.78
N ALA A 160 3.04 8.63 -6.67
CA ALA A 160 3.61 7.65 -5.77
C ALA A 160 2.53 6.76 -5.12
N LYS A 161 1.41 7.35 -4.68
CA LYS A 161 0.25 6.62 -4.17
C LYS A 161 -0.31 5.65 -5.21
N LEU A 162 -0.45 6.10 -6.46
CA LEU A 162 -0.92 5.27 -7.55
C LEU A 162 0.04 4.11 -7.83
N HIS A 163 1.36 4.33 -7.74
CA HIS A 163 2.36 3.27 -7.84
C HIS A 163 2.25 2.27 -6.68
N CYS A 164 2.03 2.72 -5.45
CA CYS A 164 1.77 1.83 -4.31
C CYS A 164 0.48 1.00 -4.50
N LEU A 165 -0.58 1.58 -5.06
CA LEU A 165 -1.82 0.87 -5.37
C LEU A 165 -1.64 -0.12 -6.53
N PHE A 166 -0.89 0.25 -7.57
CA PHE A 166 -0.45 -0.64 -8.64
C PHE A 166 0.30 -1.84 -8.04
N GLY A 167 1.20 -1.57 -7.09
CA GLY A 167 1.80 -2.55 -6.21
C GLY A 167 2.68 -3.57 -6.91
N VAL A 168 3.27 -3.18 -8.04
CA VAL A 168 4.40 -3.87 -8.69
C VAL A 168 5.55 -2.87 -8.78
N PRO A 169 6.72 -3.15 -8.18
CA PRO A 169 7.86 -2.25 -8.19
C PRO A 169 8.34 -1.91 -9.61
N VAL A 170 8.37 -0.62 -9.95
CA VAL A 170 8.98 -0.13 -11.19
C VAL A 170 10.45 0.20 -10.93
N ASP A 171 11.35 -0.70 -11.35
CA ASP A 171 12.81 -0.55 -11.17
C ASP A 171 13.58 -0.49 -12.51
N PRO A 172 13.39 0.56 -13.33
CA PRO A 172 14.10 0.70 -14.60
C PRO A 172 15.58 0.98 -14.37
N ILE A 173 16.40 0.50 -15.31
CA ILE A 173 17.81 0.90 -15.43
C ILE A 173 17.87 2.06 -16.43
N PRO A 174 18.34 3.26 -16.05
CA PRO A 174 18.44 4.39 -16.95
C PRO A 174 19.31 4.09 -18.20
N PRO A 175 18.98 4.65 -19.39
CA PRO A 175 19.77 4.47 -20.61
C PRO A 175 21.18 5.11 -20.52
N ARG A 176 22.10 4.82 -21.45
CA ARG A 176 23.47 5.43 -21.43
C ARG A 176 23.48 6.96 -21.51
N SER A 177 22.43 7.55 -22.09
CA SER A 177 22.32 8.99 -22.34
C SER A 177 21.79 9.79 -21.14
N SER A 178 21.22 9.14 -20.12
CA SER A 178 20.83 9.82 -18.88
C SER A 178 22.08 10.05 -18.05
N PHE A 179 22.53 11.31 -18.02
CA PHE A 179 23.67 11.74 -17.23
C PHE A 179 23.32 11.66 -15.74
N SER A 180 23.77 10.63 -15.03
CA SER A 180 23.90 10.71 -13.58
C SER A 180 25.12 11.58 -13.29
N LEU A 181 24.89 12.87 -13.02
CA LEU A 181 25.91 13.76 -12.47
C LEU A 181 26.20 13.35 -11.03
N GLN A 182 26.82 12.17 -10.83
CA GLN A 182 27.38 11.81 -9.54
C GLN A 182 28.45 12.85 -9.20
N ARG A 183 28.30 13.51 -8.04
CA ARG A 183 29.35 14.38 -7.53
C ARG A 183 30.63 13.55 -7.39
N PRO A 184 31.78 14.01 -7.90
CA PRO A 184 33.00 13.23 -7.82
C PRO A 184 33.38 13.05 -6.34
N ASN A 185 33.27 11.84 -5.82
CA ASN A 185 33.79 11.53 -4.50
C ASN A 185 35.31 11.71 -4.52
N LEU A 186 35.80 12.77 -3.88
CA LEU A 186 37.20 13.19 -3.94
C LEU A 186 38.14 12.20 -3.24
N SER A 187 37.62 11.28 -2.41
CA SER A 187 38.39 10.25 -1.71
C SER A 187 38.71 9.01 -2.56
N LEU A 188 38.05 8.83 -3.71
CA LEU A 188 38.28 7.68 -4.59
C LEU A 188 39.45 7.92 -5.56
N SER A 189 40.13 6.83 -5.97
CA SER A 189 41.10 6.89 -7.07
C SER A 189 40.45 7.35 -8.38
N PRO A 190 41.13 8.11 -9.26
CA PRO A 190 40.58 8.53 -10.56
C PRO A 190 39.93 7.40 -11.36
N SER A 191 40.49 6.19 -11.33
CA SER A 191 39.92 5.00 -11.99
C SER A 191 38.63 4.50 -11.35
N ALA A 192 38.47 4.65 -10.04
CA ALA A 192 37.24 4.34 -9.32
C ALA A 192 36.17 5.42 -9.55
N LYS A 193 36.56 6.70 -9.67
CA LYS A 193 35.67 7.81 -10.06
C LYS A 193 35.07 7.57 -11.44
N THR A 194 35.88 7.23 -12.44
CA THR A 194 35.38 6.90 -13.78
C THR A 194 34.46 5.68 -13.77
N ARG A 195 34.77 4.64 -12.97
CA ARG A 195 33.95 3.42 -12.89
C ARG A 195 32.59 3.67 -12.22
N MET A 196 32.53 4.49 -11.17
CA MET A 196 31.25 4.85 -10.51
C MET A 196 30.42 5.80 -11.38
N GLN A 197 31.03 6.82 -11.99
CA GLN A 197 30.36 7.72 -12.95
C GLN A 197 29.78 7.00 -14.18
N THR A 198 30.32 5.82 -14.52
CA THR A 198 29.86 5.00 -15.65
C THR A 198 28.86 3.91 -15.23
N ARG A 199 28.63 3.70 -13.91
CA ARG A 199 27.76 2.63 -13.42
C ARG A 199 26.31 3.09 -13.46
N ARG A 200 25.51 2.41 -14.28
CA ARG A 200 24.06 2.62 -14.32
C ARG A 200 23.46 2.07 -13.04
N LEU A 201 22.91 2.95 -12.23
CA LEU A 201 22.25 2.56 -10.99
C LEU A 201 20.75 2.44 -11.25
N ALA A 202 20.19 1.33 -10.79
CA ALA A 202 18.76 1.07 -10.89
C ALA A 202 18.00 1.93 -9.87
N THR A 203 16.69 2.10 -10.09
CA THR A 203 15.82 2.97 -9.27
C THR A 203 15.85 2.58 -7.79
N HIS A 204 15.93 1.29 -7.48
CA HIS A 204 16.00 0.82 -6.09
C HIS A 204 17.18 1.39 -5.30
N THR A 205 18.30 1.77 -5.94
CA THR A 205 19.46 2.35 -5.25
C THR A 205 19.21 3.77 -4.74
N TYR A 206 18.41 4.55 -5.48
CA TYR A 206 17.94 5.87 -5.07
C TYR A 206 16.82 5.76 -4.04
N ALA A 207 15.91 4.80 -4.22
CA ALA A 207 14.89 4.48 -3.22
C ALA A 207 15.53 4.06 -1.89
N ARG A 208 16.58 3.22 -1.94
CA ARG A 208 17.40 2.82 -0.79
C ARG A 208 17.99 4.03 -0.08
N ALA A 209 18.61 4.96 -0.82
CA ALA A 209 19.13 6.19 -0.24
C ALA A 209 18.04 7.01 0.47
N LYS A 210 16.83 7.09 -0.08
CA LYS A 210 15.69 7.76 0.58
C LYS A 210 15.25 7.01 1.84
N VAL A 211 15.18 5.68 1.83
CA VAL A 211 14.74 4.88 2.98
C VAL A 211 15.72 4.95 4.15
N TYR A 212 17.03 4.86 3.90
CA TYR A 212 18.07 4.82 4.95
C TYR A 212 18.65 6.20 5.32
N ASP A 213 18.08 7.30 4.80
CA ASP A 213 18.45 8.65 5.24
C ASP A 213 17.82 8.94 6.61
N LEU A 214 18.64 8.84 7.67
CA LEU A 214 18.20 9.00 9.06
C LEU A 214 17.71 10.42 9.37
N ARG A 215 18.01 11.40 8.50
CA ARG A 215 17.48 12.77 8.61
C ARG A 215 15.96 12.85 8.43
N GLN A 216 15.33 11.82 7.87
CA GLN A 216 13.88 11.73 7.65
C GLN A 216 13.13 10.98 8.76
N TYR A 217 13.86 10.53 9.80
CA TYR A 217 13.30 9.87 10.96
C TYR A 217 13.25 10.92 12.08
N THR A 218 12.14 11.65 12.13
CA THR A 218 11.92 12.76 13.05
C THR A 218 10.65 12.49 13.85
N ASP A 219 10.47 13.26 14.93
CA ASP A 219 9.26 13.18 15.73
C ASP A 219 8.02 13.61 14.91
N GLY A 220 8.19 14.59 14.00
CA GLY A 220 7.13 15.04 13.10
C GLY A 220 6.73 14.01 12.04
N THR A 221 7.68 13.21 11.52
CA THR A 221 7.36 12.05 10.67
C THR A 221 6.95 10.82 11.47
N LEU A 222 6.92 10.91 12.80
CA LEU A 222 6.67 9.79 13.71
C LEU A 222 7.59 8.60 13.43
N TRP A 223 8.78 8.86 12.88
CA TRP A 223 9.74 7.85 12.40
C TRP A 223 9.19 6.87 11.34
N GLY A 224 8.01 7.17 10.80
CA GLY A 224 7.30 6.39 9.80
C GLY A 224 7.26 7.08 8.44
N PRO A 225 6.48 6.55 7.49
CA PRO A 225 6.28 7.17 6.18
C PRO A 225 5.20 8.27 6.25
N PHE A 226 5.38 9.26 7.13
CA PHE A 226 4.48 10.39 7.29
C PHE A 226 5.17 11.70 6.92
N VAL A 227 4.38 12.69 6.51
CA VAL A 227 4.88 14.04 6.22
C VAL A 227 5.33 14.70 7.53
N ASP A 228 6.47 15.40 7.49
CA ASP A 228 7.06 16.13 8.63
C ASP A 228 6.34 17.47 8.92
N ASP A 229 5.01 17.49 8.83
CA ASP A 229 4.15 18.65 9.09
C ASP A 229 3.27 18.46 10.34
N GLY A 230 3.44 17.33 11.05
CA GLY A 230 2.62 16.95 12.20
C GLY A 230 1.16 16.59 11.85
N SER A 231 0.77 16.64 10.56
CA SER A 231 -0.60 16.34 10.13
C SER A 231 -0.90 14.84 10.12
N GLN A 232 0.13 14.00 10.28
CA GLN A 232 0.07 12.54 10.15
C GLN A 232 -0.47 12.08 8.79
N ARG A 233 -0.35 12.92 7.76
CA ARG A 233 -0.61 12.50 6.38
C ARG A 233 0.50 11.58 5.92
N VAL A 234 0.15 10.61 5.10
CA VAL A 234 1.10 9.66 4.53
C VAL A 234 2.01 10.37 3.53
N ASP A 235 3.33 10.19 3.67
CA ASP A 235 4.28 10.51 2.60
C ASP A 235 4.34 9.30 1.65
N TRP A 236 3.51 9.35 0.60
CA TRP A 236 3.43 8.30 -0.40
C TRP A 236 4.72 8.12 -1.18
N GLU A 237 5.57 9.14 -1.31
CA GLU A 237 6.88 8.98 -1.94
C GLU A 237 7.85 8.21 -1.05
N LYS A 238 7.74 8.31 0.28
CA LYS A 238 8.46 7.42 1.21
C LYS A 238 7.91 5.99 1.12
N VAL A 239 6.59 5.81 1.09
CA VAL A 239 5.95 4.48 0.90
C VAL A 239 6.37 3.83 -0.42
N GLU A 240 6.43 4.61 -1.51
CA GLU A 240 6.90 4.16 -2.82
C GLU A 240 8.35 3.68 -2.74
N ALA A 241 9.24 4.46 -2.12
CA ALA A 241 10.63 4.07 -1.96
C ALA A 241 10.77 2.77 -1.14
N ILE A 242 10.00 2.62 -0.06
CA ILE A 242 9.93 1.38 0.74
C ILE A 242 9.48 0.20 -0.13
N MET A 243 8.40 0.37 -0.91
CA MET A 243 7.88 -0.66 -1.81
C MET A 243 8.92 -1.11 -2.84
N ILE A 244 9.63 -0.17 -3.46
CA ILE A 244 10.66 -0.46 -4.47
C ILE A 244 11.82 -1.25 -3.84
N VAL A 245 12.31 -0.82 -2.67
CA VAL A 245 13.42 -1.48 -1.98
C VAL A 245 13.04 -2.91 -1.55
N LEU A 246 11.89 -3.07 -0.88
CA LEU A 246 11.44 -4.38 -0.43
C LEU A 246 11.12 -5.30 -1.62
N GLY A 247 10.49 -4.77 -2.66
CA GLY A 247 10.15 -5.52 -3.86
C GLY A 247 11.39 -6.02 -4.61
N PHE A 248 12.43 -5.18 -4.73
CA PHE A 248 13.72 -5.60 -5.28
C PHE A 248 14.32 -6.77 -4.48
N ASN A 249 14.38 -6.65 -3.15
CA ASN A 249 14.97 -7.69 -2.30
C ASN A 249 14.14 -8.98 -2.29
N LEU A 250 12.80 -8.88 -2.30
CA LEU A 250 11.91 -10.05 -2.39
C LEU A 250 12.06 -10.78 -3.73
N ASN A 251 12.15 -10.05 -4.84
CA ASN A 251 12.40 -10.65 -6.16
C ASN A 251 13.76 -11.36 -6.19
N LYS A 252 14.82 -10.69 -5.73
CA LYS A 252 16.16 -11.28 -5.61
C LYS A 252 16.17 -12.53 -4.72
N PHE A 253 15.39 -12.51 -3.64
CA PHE A 253 15.22 -13.63 -2.73
C PHE A 253 14.47 -14.81 -3.39
N SER A 254 13.35 -14.54 -4.09
CA SER A 254 12.57 -15.55 -4.82
C SER A 254 13.43 -16.23 -5.90
N ASP A 255 14.19 -15.46 -6.68
CA ASP A 255 15.08 -15.98 -7.72
C ASP A 255 16.17 -16.89 -7.13
N ARG A 256 16.73 -16.55 -5.96
CA ARG A 256 17.71 -17.38 -5.24
C ARG A 256 17.10 -18.66 -4.65
N SER A 257 15.79 -18.70 -4.43
CA SER A 257 15.09 -19.86 -3.86
C SER A 257 14.67 -20.90 -4.89
N ASP A 258 15.07 -20.74 -6.17
CA ASP A 258 14.60 -21.51 -7.32
C ASP A 258 13.07 -21.52 -7.46
N GLY A 259 12.41 -20.41 -7.11
CA GLY A 259 10.95 -20.27 -7.17
C GLY A 259 10.17 -21.00 -6.07
N ARG A 260 10.84 -21.56 -5.05
CA ARG A 260 10.18 -22.15 -3.87
C ARG A 260 9.42 -21.12 -3.05
N TRP A 261 9.89 -19.86 -3.07
CA TRP A 261 9.17 -18.74 -2.49
C TRP A 261 8.33 -18.03 -3.57
N PRO A 262 7.01 -17.83 -3.34
CA PRO A 262 6.16 -17.17 -4.32
C PRO A 262 6.62 -15.74 -4.56
N LYS A 263 6.46 -15.26 -5.79
CA LYS A 263 6.65 -13.85 -6.09
C LYS A 263 5.53 -13.06 -5.41
N VAL A 264 5.94 -12.03 -4.67
CA VAL A 264 5.04 -11.12 -3.97
C VAL A 264 5.14 -9.79 -4.73
N TRP A 265 4.01 -9.11 -4.92
CA TRP A 265 3.93 -7.82 -5.64
C TRP A 265 4.37 -7.91 -7.11
N ASP A 266 3.92 -8.94 -7.81
CA ASP A 266 4.22 -9.20 -9.23
C ASP A 266 3.01 -8.97 -10.17
N ARG A 267 1.82 -8.77 -9.60
CA ARG A 267 0.57 -8.55 -10.34
C ARG A 267 -0.05 -7.16 -10.03
N PRO A 268 -0.41 -6.37 -11.07
CA PRO A 268 -1.03 -5.06 -10.90
C PRO A 268 -2.32 -5.09 -10.08
N PHE A 269 -2.48 -4.09 -9.20
CA PHE A 269 -3.69 -3.79 -8.44
C PHE A 269 -4.26 -4.90 -7.53
N ILE A 270 -3.64 -6.08 -7.47
CA ILE A 270 -4.11 -7.17 -6.62
C ILE A 270 -4.04 -6.80 -5.15
N GLY A 271 -5.17 -6.94 -4.47
CA GLY A 271 -5.28 -6.59 -3.07
C GLY A 271 -5.35 -5.10 -2.79
N ALA A 272 -5.38 -4.22 -3.80
CA ALA A 272 -5.48 -2.77 -3.59
C ALA A 272 -6.89 -2.31 -3.18
N THR A 273 -7.89 -3.17 -3.31
CA THR A 273 -9.29 -2.87 -2.98
C THR A 273 -9.56 -3.07 -1.48
N PRO A 274 -10.31 -2.17 -0.82
CA PRO A 274 -10.75 -2.37 0.54
C PRO A 274 -11.52 -3.69 0.69
N HIS A 275 -11.25 -4.43 1.75
CA HIS A 275 -11.83 -5.75 2.06
C HIS A 275 -11.46 -6.85 1.05
N SER A 276 -10.38 -6.67 0.28
CA SER A 276 -9.91 -7.68 -0.66
C SER A 276 -9.24 -8.89 -0.02
N TYR A 277 -8.84 -8.82 1.27
CA TYR A 277 -8.29 -9.98 1.95
C TYR A 277 -9.34 -11.09 2.09
N ARG A 278 -8.96 -12.30 1.68
CA ARG A 278 -9.76 -13.52 1.83
C ARG A 278 -8.86 -14.63 2.36
N CYS A 279 -9.31 -15.33 3.41
CA CYS A 279 -8.64 -16.54 3.85
C CYS A 279 -8.92 -17.66 2.85
N LEU A 280 -7.85 -18.17 2.21
CA LEU A 280 -7.94 -19.26 1.24
C LEU A 280 -8.02 -20.64 1.91
N GLU A 281 -7.72 -20.73 3.20
CA GLU A 281 -7.85 -21.98 3.94
C GLU A 281 -9.34 -22.27 4.16
N PRO A 282 -9.85 -23.44 3.70
CA PRO A 282 -11.19 -23.85 4.10
C PRO A 282 -11.24 -23.92 5.62
N PRO A 283 -12.36 -23.56 6.26
CA PRO A 283 -12.50 -23.74 7.70
C PRO A 283 -12.18 -25.20 7.99
N LYS A 284 -11.08 -25.45 8.72
CA LYS A 284 -10.78 -26.82 9.14
C LYS A 284 -12.04 -27.31 9.87
N PRO A 285 -12.65 -28.43 9.46
CA PRO A 285 -13.74 -28.99 10.23
C PRO A 285 -13.23 -29.11 11.65
N ALA A 286 -13.99 -28.58 12.61
CA ALA A 286 -13.68 -28.78 14.02
C ALA A 286 -13.53 -30.28 14.19
N ILE A 287 -12.28 -30.75 14.36
CA ILE A 287 -12.02 -32.16 14.63
C ILE A 287 -12.86 -32.43 15.88
N PRO A 288 -13.82 -33.37 15.84
CA PRO A 288 -14.50 -33.79 17.06
C PRO A 288 -13.40 -34.09 18.06
N LYS A 289 -13.42 -33.45 19.23
CA LYS A 289 -12.49 -33.77 20.31
C LYS A 289 -12.73 -35.23 20.69
N GLU A 290 -12.13 -36.16 19.98
CA GLU A 290 -12.04 -37.55 20.39
C GLU A 290 -11.05 -37.58 21.55
N ASP A 291 -11.61 -37.63 22.75
CA ASP A 291 -11.09 -38.35 23.92
C ASP A 291 -9.62 -38.16 24.31
N SER A 292 -9.02 -36.98 24.11
CA SER A 292 -7.89 -36.55 24.94
C SER A 292 -8.45 -35.85 26.18
N ALA A 293 -8.83 -36.67 27.15
CA ALA A 293 -9.36 -36.29 28.46
C ALA A 293 -8.30 -35.58 29.32
N GLU A 294 -8.02 -34.31 29.02
CA GLU A 294 -7.62 -33.35 30.05
C GLU A 294 -8.74 -32.30 30.16
N PRO A 295 -9.22 -31.97 31.37
CA PRO A 295 -10.21 -30.92 31.53
C PRO A 295 -9.57 -29.61 31.05
N GLU A 296 -9.97 -29.13 29.87
CA GLU A 296 -9.62 -27.76 29.45
C GLU A 296 -10.09 -26.82 30.58
N ASN A 297 -9.12 -26.19 31.25
CA ASN A 297 -9.37 -25.29 32.36
C ASN A 297 -10.43 -24.25 31.94
N GLU A 298 -11.49 -24.07 32.71
CA GLU A 298 -12.59 -23.12 32.41
C GLU A 298 -12.08 -21.72 32.07
N GLU A 299 -10.95 -21.31 32.67
CA GLU A 299 -10.27 -20.05 32.39
C GLU A 299 -9.79 -19.96 30.93
N ILE A 300 -9.23 -21.04 30.37
CA ILE A 300 -8.74 -21.09 28.98
C ILE A 300 -9.92 -20.96 28.01
N SER A 301 -11.05 -21.59 28.33
CA SER A 301 -12.30 -21.47 27.55
C SER A 301 -12.82 -20.03 27.54
N LYS A 302 -12.89 -19.38 28.71
CA LYS A 302 -13.31 -17.97 28.84
C LYS A 302 -12.40 -17.02 28.06
N ILE A 303 -11.08 -17.22 28.13
CA ILE A 303 -10.10 -16.42 27.38
C ILE A 303 -10.31 -16.58 25.87
N ARG A 304 -10.56 -17.81 25.41
CA ARG A 304 -10.82 -18.08 23.99
C ARG A 304 -12.11 -17.40 23.51
N GLU A 305 -13.18 -17.46 24.29
CA GLU A 305 -14.45 -16.79 23.99
C GLU A 305 -14.28 -15.27 23.92
N LEU A 306 -13.56 -14.66 24.87
CA LEU A 306 -13.24 -13.24 24.85
C LEU A 306 -12.45 -12.85 23.61
N ALA A 307 -11.43 -13.62 23.24
CA ALA A 307 -10.64 -13.36 22.06
C ALA A 307 -11.44 -13.48 20.75
N LEU A 308 -12.38 -14.42 20.66
CA LEU A 308 -13.30 -14.54 19.53
C LEU A 308 -14.25 -13.34 19.45
N SER A 309 -14.78 -12.91 20.60
CA SER A 309 -15.66 -11.73 20.70
C SER A 309 -14.94 -10.45 20.26
N LEU A 310 -13.70 -10.23 20.73
CA LEU A 310 -12.88 -9.09 20.32
C LEU A 310 -12.54 -9.15 18.83
N SER A 311 -12.17 -10.32 18.31
CA SER A 311 -11.86 -10.49 16.88
C SER A 311 -13.08 -10.23 15.98
N ALA A 312 -14.30 -10.51 16.46
CA ALA A 312 -15.53 -10.20 15.74
C ALA A 312 -15.84 -8.69 15.69
N GLN A 313 -15.41 -7.93 16.70
CA GLN A 313 -15.61 -6.48 16.80
C GLN A 313 -14.51 -5.66 16.10
N ASP A 314 -13.36 -6.28 15.82
CA ASP A 314 -12.21 -5.62 15.20
C ASP A 314 -12.48 -5.21 13.74
N PRO A 315 -12.53 -3.89 13.40
CA PRO A 315 -12.76 -3.43 12.05
C PRO A 315 -11.57 -3.69 11.10
N TYR A 316 -10.35 -3.83 11.61
CA TYR A 316 -9.13 -3.94 10.79
C TYR A 316 -8.79 -5.37 10.37
N GLY A 317 -9.30 -6.37 11.08
CA GLY A 317 -9.05 -7.78 10.79
C GLY A 317 -7.63 -8.23 11.15
N VAL A 318 -7.12 -7.80 12.29
CA VAL A 318 -5.77 -8.03 12.82
C VAL A 318 -5.52 -9.50 13.14
N THR A 319 -6.46 -10.17 13.81
CA THR A 319 -6.26 -11.54 14.30
C THR A 319 -5.96 -12.50 13.14
N GLY A 320 -4.85 -13.23 13.22
CA GLY A 320 -4.45 -14.20 12.22
C GLY A 320 -2.94 -14.38 12.09
N THR A 321 -2.53 -15.14 11.07
CA THR A 321 -1.14 -15.30 10.69
C THR A 321 -0.79 -14.36 9.54
N TRP A 322 0.35 -13.70 9.67
CA TRP A 322 0.90 -12.75 8.72
C TRP A 322 2.34 -13.11 8.35
N MET A 323 2.75 -12.70 7.16
CA MET A 323 4.14 -12.69 6.74
C MET A 323 4.70 -11.28 6.89
N ARG A 324 5.89 -11.17 7.47
CA ARG A 324 6.65 -9.93 7.60
C ARG A 324 8.00 -10.06 6.92
N VAL A 325 8.41 -9.03 6.21
CA VAL A 325 9.74 -8.86 5.64
C VAL A 325 10.38 -7.62 6.25
N VAL A 326 11.66 -7.73 6.62
CA VAL A 326 12.50 -6.59 6.96
C VAL A 326 13.78 -6.66 6.14
N CYS A 327 14.20 -5.51 5.63
CA CYS A 327 15.52 -5.34 5.03
C CYS A 327 16.37 -4.39 5.88
N PHE A 328 17.67 -4.62 5.87
CA PHE A 328 18.61 -3.80 6.63
C PHE A 328 20.00 -3.79 6.00
N LEU A 329 20.70 -2.68 6.18
CA LEU A 329 22.13 -2.57 5.88
C LEU A 329 22.95 -3.02 7.09
N ASP A 330 24.20 -3.41 6.85
CA ASP A 330 25.16 -3.52 7.95
C ASP A 330 25.26 -2.17 8.67
N TYR A 331 25.40 -2.20 10.00
CA TYR A 331 25.42 -0.97 10.79
C TYR A 331 26.58 -0.06 10.39
N ASN A 332 27.74 -0.62 10.02
CA ASN A 332 28.88 0.19 9.59
C ASN A 332 28.58 0.93 8.27
N ASP A 333 27.91 0.27 7.33
CA ASP A 333 27.53 0.87 6.06
C ASP A 333 26.45 1.96 6.25
N LEU A 334 25.45 1.69 7.10
CA LEU A 334 24.42 2.66 7.45
C LEU A 334 25.01 3.89 8.15
N TYR A 335 25.88 3.67 9.13
CA TYR A 335 26.56 4.71 9.86
C TYR A 335 27.44 5.53 8.93
N ALA A 336 28.23 4.87 8.07
CA ALA A 336 29.08 5.54 7.11
C ALA A 336 28.26 6.42 6.15
N PHE A 337 27.14 5.90 5.63
CA PHE A 337 26.25 6.64 4.73
C PHE A 337 25.68 7.91 5.37
N ASN A 338 25.26 7.85 6.64
CA ASN A 338 24.60 8.96 7.32
C ASN A 338 25.58 9.99 7.92
N PHE A 339 26.71 9.54 8.48
CA PHE A 339 27.55 10.37 9.35
C PHE A 339 28.95 10.67 8.80
N SER A 340 29.41 10.02 7.72
CA SER A 340 30.77 10.28 7.19
C SER A 340 30.90 11.66 6.53
N THR A 341 29.82 12.16 5.94
CA THR A 341 29.79 13.47 5.27
C THR A 341 28.57 14.25 5.74
N ARG A 342 28.79 15.50 6.20
CA ARG A 342 27.70 16.42 6.51
C ARG A 342 27.12 16.97 5.20
N ILE A 343 25.89 16.57 4.89
CA ILE A 343 25.11 17.05 3.75
C ILE A 343 23.95 17.89 4.30
N PRO A 344 23.70 19.11 3.77
CA PRO A 344 22.56 19.94 4.16
C PRO A 344 21.24 19.17 4.07
N ALA A 345 20.28 19.45 4.94
CA ALA A 345 19.01 18.72 5.02
C ALA A 345 18.21 18.77 3.71
N GLU A 346 18.35 19.88 2.97
CA GLU A 346 17.68 20.16 1.71
C GLU A 346 18.28 19.37 0.53
N GLU A 347 19.52 18.87 0.69
CA GLU A 347 20.19 18.12 -0.36
C GLU A 347 19.96 16.61 -0.21
N LEU A 348 19.50 15.98 -1.29
CA LEU A 348 19.31 14.54 -1.38
C LEU A 348 20.66 13.81 -1.36
N ARG A 349 20.74 12.71 -0.60
CA ARG A 349 21.93 11.86 -0.58
C ARG A 349 22.14 11.12 -1.90
N ASP A 350 23.37 10.69 -2.12
CA ASP A 350 23.75 9.83 -3.24
C ASP A 350 23.13 8.43 -3.11
N PRO A 351 22.86 7.75 -4.24
CA PRO A 351 22.30 6.40 -4.24
C PRO A 351 23.20 5.38 -3.54
N ILE A 352 22.58 4.42 -2.85
CA ILE A 352 23.27 3.34 -2.14
C ILE A 352 23.17 2.07 -3.00
N ASP A 353 24.30 1.49 -3.38
CA ASP A 353 24.38 0.21 -4.12
C ASP A 353 24.86 -0.97 -3.24
N THR A 354 24.98 -0.73 -1.93
CA THR A 354 25.29 -1.77 -0.94
C THR A 354 24.20 -2.82 -0.88
N GLU A 355 24.58 -4.10 -0.77
CA GLU A 355 23.61 -5.19 -0.63
C GLU A 355 22.97 -5.17 0.75
N GLU A 356 21.63 -5.24 0.78
CA GLU A 356 20.86 -5.36 2.00
C GLU A 356 20.73 -6.83 2.41
N ALA A 357 20.71 -7.07 3.72
CA ALA A 357 20.20 -8.31 4.26
C ALA A 357 18.67 -8.30 4.24
N ILE A 358 18.07 -9.48 4.07
CA ILE A 358 16.62 -9.69 4.12
C ILE A 358 16.29 -10.75 5.18
N ARG A 359 15.29 -10.48 6.02
CA ARG A 359 14.72 -11.46 6.95
C ARG A 359 13.22 -11.61 6.69
N LEU A 360 12.79 -12.85 6.49
CA LEU A 360 11.38 -13.24 6.41
C LEU A 360 10.93 -13.85 7.73
N ILE A 361 9.80 -13.38 8.23
CA ILE A 361 9.30 -13.65 9.57
C ILE A 361 7.81 -13.99 9.47
N LYS A 362 7.40 -15.11 10.06
CA LYS A 362 5.99 -15.46 10.25
C LYS A 362 5.55 -14.88 11.59
N ILE A 363 4.55 -14.01 11.57
CA ILE A 363 3.99 -13.42 12.80
C ILE A 363 2.54 -13.89 12.98
N LYS A 364 2.14 -14.10 14.22
CA LYS A 364 0.77 -14.41 14.61
C LYS A 364 0.29 -13.32 15.53
N LEU A 365 -0.83 -12.71 15.21
CA LEU A 365 -1.39 -11.59 15.93
C LEU A 365 -2.78 -11.96 16.45
N GLN A 366 -3.11 -11.48 17.64
CA GLN A 366 -4.40 -11.66 18.27
C GLN A 366 -4.81 -10.34 18.92
N VAL A 367 -6.04 -9.91 18.66
CA VAL A 367 -6.60 -8.70 19.29
C VAL A 367 -6.76 -8.92 20.79
N THR A 368 -6.32 -7.95 21.58
CA THR A 368 -6.35 -7.99 23.05
C THR A 368 -7.23 -6.92 23.65
N LYS A 369 -7.38 -5.76 23.00
CA LYS A 369 -8.16 -4.62 23.50
C LYS A 369 -8.67 -3.79 22.33
N ILE A 370 -9.86 -3.22 22.47
CA ILE A 370 -10.44 -2.26 21.51
C ILE A 370 -10.88 -1.04 22.31
N GLU A 371 -10.44 0.14 21.90
CA GLU A 371 -10.75 1.41 22.54
C GLU A 371 -11.44 2.37 21.55
N PRO A 372 -12.32 3.27 22.02
CA PRO A 372 -12.93 4.28 21.17
C PRO A 372 -11.88 5.16 20.47
N ALA A 373 -12.23 5.71 19.30
CA ALA A 373 -11.33 6.60 18.58
C ALA A 373 -10.94 7.83 19.43
N GLY A 374 -9.65 8.13 19.49
CA GLY A 374 -9.12 9.28 20.24
C GLY A 374 -8.88 9.02 21.74
N SER A 375 -8.99 7.78 22.22
CA SER A 375 -8.48 7.41 23.54
C SER A 375 -6.96 7.56 23.56
N VAL A 376 -6.43 8.29 24.55
CA VAL A 376 -5.00 8.27 24.89
C VAL A 376 -4.77 6.98 25.65
N SER A 377 -3.97 6.05 25.12
CA SER A 377 -3.57 4.89 25.91
C SER A 377 -2.45 5.27 26.88
N GLU A 378 -2.37 4.62 28.05
CA GLU A 378 -1.32 4.87 29.06
C GLU A 378 0.09 4.52 28.53
N ASP A 379 0.18 3.77 27.43
CA ASP A 379 1.42 3.36 26.75
C ASP A 379 1.78 4.28 25.56
N ASP A 380 0.92 5.25 25.20
CA ASP A 380 1.19 6.24 24.17
C ASP A 380 1.79 7.49 24.83
N ASP A 381 2.98 7.90 24.39
CA ASP A 381 3.60 9.15 24.82
C ASP A 381 2.58 10.32 24.64
N GLU A 382 2.41 11.14 25.70
CA GLU A 382 1.35 12.16 25.86
C GLU A 382 1.22 13.20 24.72
N GLU A 383 2.10 13.17 23.72
CA GLU A 383 2.20 14.11 22.61
C GLU A 383 1.31 13.75 21.40
N TRP A 384 0.66 12.59 21.42
CA TRP A 384 -0.02 12.02 20.25
C TRP A 384 -1.38 12.64 19.87
N VAL A 385 -2.09 13.28 20.82
CA VAL A 385 -3.43 13.87 20.55
C VAL A 385 -3.33 15.36 20.26
N SER A 386 -2.72 15.71 19.13
CA SER A 386 -2.97 17.02 18.54
C SER A 386 -4.38 17.04 17.95
N THR A 387 -5.32 17.69 18.65
CA THR A 387 -6.71 17.89 18.21
C THR A 387 -6.85 18.86 17.03
N ALA A 388 -5.75 19.44 16.55
CA ALA A 388 -5.70 20.37 15.42
C ALA A 388 -4.57 19.96 14.48
N GLY A 389 -4.83 19.91 13.17
CA GLY A 389 -3.74 19.91 12.20
C GLY A 389 -2.92 21.19 12.36
N ALA A 390 -1.60 21.11 12.26
CA ALA A 390 -0.68 22.22 12.48
C ALA A 390 -1.01 23.49 11.63
N ASP A 391 -1.77 23.32 10.55
CA ASP A 391 -2.18 24.37 9.61
C ASP A 391 -3.56 25.01 9.90
N GLY A 392 -4.22 24.68 11.01
CA GLY A 392 -5.59 25.17 11.30
C GLY A 392 -6.67 24.66 10.33
N GLN A 393 -6.33 23.72 9.44
CA GLN A 393 -7.29 22.99 8.62
C GLN A 393 -7.97 21.90 9.44
N ALA A 394 -9.29 21.81 9.33
CA ALA A 394 -10.06 20.76 9.99
C ALA A 394 -9.59 19.38 9.47
N PRO A 395 -9.43 18.38 10.35
CA PRO A 395 -9.06 17.03 9.91
C PRO A 395 -10.10 16.50 8.90
N SER A 396 -9.64 15.85 7.84
CA SER A 396 -10.54 15.31 6.81
C SER A 396 -11.49 14.25 7.40
N CYS A 397 -11.06 13.52 8.41
CA CYS A 397 -11.89 12.63 9.22
C CYS A 397 -12.02 13.13 10.68
N PRO A 398 -13.21 13.66 11.08
CA PRO A 398 -13.51 14.01 12.47
C PRO A 398 -13.37 12.81 13.41
N VAL A 399 -12.92 13.03 14.65
CA VAL A 399 -12.69 11.94 15.64
C VAL A 399 -13.94 11.08 15.83
N GLU A 400 -15.13 11.69 15.87
CA GLU A 400 -16.43 11.00 16.02
C GLU A 400 -16.73 9.99 14.91
N LYS A 401 -16.11 10.15 13.73
CA LYS A 401 -16.29 9.26 12.56
C LYS A 401 -15.12 8.28 12.37
N ARG A 402 -14.08 8.36 13.21
CA ARG A 402 -12.91 7.48 13.10
C ARG A 402 -13.21 6.10 13.68
N LEU A 403 -12.52 5.12 13.11
CA LEU A 403 -12.52 3.74 13.62
C LEU A 403 -11.81 3.65 15.00
N PRO A 404 -12.22 2.70 15.86
CA PRO A 404 -11.62 2.48 17.17
C PRO A 404 -10.13 2.11 17.10
N VAL A 405 -9.38 2.33 18.17
CA VAL A 405 -7.99 1.86 18.30
C VAL A 405 -8.00 0.39 18.71
N VAL A 406 -7.31 -0.45 17.94
CA VAL A 406 -7.22 -1.89 18.20
C VAL A 406 -5.81 -2.26 18.65
N HIS A 407 -5.71 -2.81 19.84
CA HIS A 407 -4.46 -3.34 20.39
C HIS A 407 -4.36 -4.83 20.14
N PHE A 408 -3.15 -5.29 19.84
CA PHE A 408 -2.88 -6.70 19.59
C PHE A 408 -1.57 -7.16 20.21
N ARG A 409 -1.49 -8.46 20.46
CA ARG A 409 -0.27 -9.16 20.87
C ARG A 409 -0.09 -10.43 20.05
N GLY A 410 1.13 -10.97 20.08
CA GLY A 410 1.38 -12.32 19.60
C GLY A 410 2.85 -12.66 19.49
N ARG A 411 3.17 -13.54 18.53
CA ARG A 411 4.50 -14.15 18.39
C ARG A 411 5.05 -14.00 16.98
N SER A 412 6.35 -13.86 16.89
CA SER A 412 7.12 -13.70 15.67
C SER A 412 8.17 -14.81 15.60
N ARG A 413 8.28 -15.47 14.45
CA ARG A 413 9.24 -16.56 14.19
C ARG A 413 9.92 -16.36 12.85
N SER A 414 11.24 -16.29 12.84
CA SER A 414 12.06 -16.20 11.63
C SER A 414 12.02 -17.50 10.82
N LEU A 415 11.96 -17.39 9.49
CA LEU A 415 11.96 -18.55 8.58
C LEU A 415 13.38 -19.03 8.20
N HIS A 416 14.38 -18.16 8.23
CA HIS A 416 15.71 -18.43 7.65
C HIS A 416 16.85 -18.54 8.66
N ALA A 417 16.56 -18.34 9.95
CA ALA A 417 17.56 -18.39 10.99
C ALA A 417 16.95 -18.94 12.28
N SER A 418 16.28 -20.10 12.23
CA SER A 418 15.64 -20.69 13.42
C SER A 418 16.59 -21.01 14.58
N TRP A 419 17.90 -21.05 14.30
CA TRP A 419 18.98 -21.24 15.27
C TRP A 419 19.52 -19.92 15.88
N ASP A 420 19.13 -18.74 15.36
CA ASP A 420 19.49 -17.44 15.94
C ASP A 420 18.71 -17.27 17.27
N PRO A 421 19.35 -16.91 18.39
CA PRO A 421 18.63 -16.58 19.63
C PRO A 421 17.57 -15.48 19.44
N ASN A 422 17.75 -14.61 18.44
CA ASN A 422 16.77 -13.59 18.02
C ASN A 422 15.80 -14.11 16.93
N ALA A 423 15.65 -15.42 16.77
CA ALA A 423 14.73 -16.00 15.79
C ALA A 423 13.27 -15.84 16.21
N ASN A 424 13.00 -15.84 17.51
CA ASN A 424 11.67 -15.75 18.07
C ASN A 424 11.55 -14.47 18.91
N SER A 425 10.45 -13.74 18.72
CA SER A 425 10.12 -12.57 19.54
C SER A 425 8.63 -12.57 19.88
N ALA A 426 8.28 -11.95 21.00
CA ALA A 426 6.91 -11.49 21.20
C ALA A 426 6.71 -10.20 20.39
N ILE A 427 5.47 -9.96 19.98
CA ILE A 427 5.08 -8.74 19.27
C ILE A 427 3.85 -8.16 19.94
N ARG A 428 3.83 -6.85 20.13
CA ARG A 428 2.63 -6.09 20.49
C ARG A 428 2.49 -4.90 19.54
N GLY A 429 1.31 -4.31 19.48
CA GLY A 429 1.11 -3.14 18.66
C GLY A 429 -0.31 -2.64 18.66
N THR A 430 -0.50 -1.57 17.90
CA THR A 430 -1.77 -0.88 17.74
C THR A 430 -2.08 -0.65 16.26
N VAL A 431 -3.37 -0.67 15.94
CA VAL A 431 -3.91 -0.29 14.64
C VAL A 431 -4.96 0.78 14.84
N GLN A 432 -4.87 1.84 14.05
CA GLN A 432 -5.76 2.98 14.17
C GLN A 432 -5.87 3.78 12.88
N GLN A 433 -6.89 4.62 12.79
CA GLN A 433 -7.11 5.50 11.64
C GLN A 433 -6.45 6.86 11.85
N THR A 434 -5.68 7.33 10.87
CA THR A 434 -5.09 8.67 10.88
C THR A 434 -6.16 9.75 10.71
N PRO A 435 -5.87 11.03 11.02
CA PRO A 435 -6.76 12.14 10.70
C PRO A 435 -7.16 12.24 9.23
N ALA A 436 -6.28 11.75 8.34
CA ALA A 436 -6.50 11.72 6.89
C ALA A 436 -7.46 10.59 6.45
N GLY A 437 -7.67 9.57 7.28
CA GLY A 437 -8.50 8.41 6.99
C GLY A 437 -7.71 7.13 6.65
N ASP A 438 -6.38 7.21 6.51
CA ASP A 438 -5.51 6.06 6.25
C ASP A 438 -5.32 5.19 7.51
N ILE A 439 -4.96 3.92 7.34
CA ILE A 439 -4.81 2.98 8.47
C ILE A 439 -3.34 2.84 8.86
N ARG A 440 -3.00 3.35 10.03
CA ARG A 440 -1.67 3.30 10.63
C ARG A 440 -1.52 2.06 11.51
N TRP A 441 -0.34 1.45 11.42
CA TRP A 441 0.09 0.33 12.23
C TRP A 441 1.37 0.67 12.97
N THR A 442 1.36 0.44 14.28
CA THR A 442 2.54 0.54 15.14
C THR A 442 2.83 -0.84 15.73
N THR A 443 4.08 -1.31 15.65
CA THR A 443 4.45 -2.62 16.23
C THR A 443 5.75 -2.52 17.03
N PHE A 444 5.82 -3.32 18.10
CA PHE A 444 6.97 -3.44 18.98
C PHE A 444 7.41 -4.90 19.00
N SER A 445 8.69 -5.14 18.71
CA SER A 445 9.30 -6.47 18.78
C SER A 445 10.03 -6.63 20.12
N ILE A 446 9.59 -7.61 20.90
CA ILE A 446 10.03 -7.88 22.26
C ILE A 446 10.92 -9.12 22.27
N PHE A 447 12.17 -8.98 22.66
CA PHE A 447 13.15 -10.05 22.82
C PHE A 447 13.50 -10.18 24.30
N HIS A 448 13.42 -11.40 24.84
CA HIS A 448 13.75 -11.66 26.25
C HIS A 448 13.03 -10.74 27.27
N GLY A 449 11.83 -10.26 26.93
CA GLY A 449 11.04 -9.35 27.78
C GLY A 449 11.33 -7.86 27.56
N GLU A 450 12.33 -7.52 26.74
CA GLU A 450 12.69 -6.15 26.41
C GLU A 450 12.28 -5.78 24.98
N GLU A 451 11.67 -4.61 24.85
CA GLU A 451 11.37 -4.04 23.53
C GLU A 451 12.66 -3.57 22.89
N ARG A 452 12.90 -4.01 21.66
CA ARG A 452 14.14 -3.70 20.95
C ARG A 452 13.90 -2.94 19.66
N TRP A 453 12.84 -3.30 18.94
CA TRP A 453 12.54 -2.69 17.65
C TRP A 453 11.12 -2.16 17.65
N ARG A 454 10.94 -0.98 17.09
CA ARG A 454 9.64 -0.39 16.76
C ARG A 454 9.45 -0.37 15.25
N SER A 455 8.21 -0.34 14.79
CA SER A 455 7.89 -0.08 13.40
C SER A 455 6.64 0.76 13.26
N GLU A 456 6.65 1.62 12.26
CA GLU A 456 5.55 2.51 11.91
C GLU A 456 5.25 2.33 10.42
N GLY A 457 4.00 1.99 10.10
CA GLY A 457 3.60 1.68 8.73
C GLY A 457 2.17 2.04 8.41
N ILE A 458 1.86 2.03 7.12
CA ILE A 458 0.55 2.34 6.58
C ILE A 458 0.01 1.17 5.75
N GLN A 459 -1.27 0.87 5.93
CA GLN A 459 -1.96 -0.13 5.13
C GLN A 459 -2.28 0.44 3.75
N VAL A 460 -1.81 -0.25 2.71
CA VAL A 460 -2.09 0.14 1.33
C VAL A 460 -3.39 -0.51 0.86
N GLY A 461 -4.24 0.22 0.15
CA GLY A 461 -5.50 -0.30 -0.39
C GLY A 461 -6.70 -0.27 0.57
N GLY A 462 -6.59 0.46 1.68
CA GLY A 462 -7.69 0.70 2.61
C GLY A 462 -7.98 -0.49 3.55
N LEU A 463 -9.11 -0.44 4.24
CA LEU A 463 -9.48 -1.36 5.33
C LEU A 463 -9.48 -2.83 4.87
N ARG A 464 -8.92 -3.75 5.67
CA ARG A 464 -8.84 -5.20 5.38
C ARG A 464 -8.34 -5.55 3.96
N SER A 465 -7.43 -4.74 3.44
CA SER A 465 -6.80 -4.93 2.14
C SER A 465 -5.82 -6.11 2.16
N ALA A 466 -5.78 -6.89 1.08
CA ALA A 466 -4.81 -7.97 0.92
C ALA A 466 -3.40 -7.46 0.57
N ARG A 467 -3.23 -6.19 0.21
CA ARG A 467 -1.93 -5.61 -0.18
C ARG A 467 -0.93 -5.62 0.99
N GLY A 468 -1.43 -5.46 2.21
CA GLY A 468 -0.63 -5.39 3.43
C GLY A 468 -0.21 -3.98 3.82
N VAL A 469 0.75 -3.93 4.73
CA VAL A 469 1.27 -2.73 5.38
C VAL A 469 2.71 -2.49 4.95
N LEU A 470 3.04 -1.25 4.60
CA LEU A 470 4.38 -0.79 4.25
C LEU A 470 4.85 0.25 5.25
N GLY A 471 6.09 0.18 5.72
CA GLY A 471 6.58 1.11 6.72
C GLY A 471 8.08 1.02 6.98
N ASN A 472 8.50 1.69 8.05
CA ASN A 472 9.86 1.65 8.56
C ASN A 472 9.91 0.82 9.85
N TRP A 473 11.03 0.15 10.09
CA TRP A 473 11.42 -0.34 11.41
C TRP A 473 12.65 0.45 11.88
N PHE A 474 12.77 0.65 13.19
CA PHE A 474 13.83 1.43 13.81
C PHE A 474 14.03 1.01 15.28
N ASP A 475 15.05 1.57 15.91
CA ASP A 475 15.33 1.36 17.33
C ASP A 475 14.15 1.83 18.22
N ARG A 476 13.86 1.10 19.30
CA ARG A 476 12.72 1.44 20.18
C ARG A 476 12.86 2.83 20.80
N ASP A 477 14.07 3.23 21.17
CA ASP A 477 14.32 4.42 21.98
C ASP A 477 14.47 5.70 21.13
N TYR A 478 14.07 5.66 19.86
CA TYR A 478 14.19 6.79 18.93
C TYR A 478 15.63 7.31 18.82
N ASP A 479 16.61 6.39 18.89
CA ASP A 479 18.01 6.74 18.73
C ASP A 479 18.27 7.23 17.30
N VAL A 480 18.64 8.50 17.17
CA VAL A 480 18.99 9.15 15.88
C VAL A 480 20.22 8.53 15.20
N HIS A 481 21.02 7.78 15.94
CA HIS A 481 22.13 6.96 15.45
C HIS A 481 21.80 5.46 15.39
N GLY A 482 20.57 5.10 15.76
CA GLY A 482 20.06 3.75 15.79
C GLY A 482 19.87 3.19 14.38
N PRO A 483 19.82 1.85 14.25
CA PRO A 483 19.53 1.21 12.98
C PRO A 483 18.07 1.46 12.58
N ALA A 484 17.85 1.63 11.27
CA ALA A 484 16.52 1.74 10.69
C ALA A 484 16.49 1.10 9.30
N GLY A 485 15.30 0.77 8.80
CA GLY A 485 15.14 0.24 7.46
C GLY A 485 13.68 -0.03 7.10
N PRO A 486 13.41 -0.57 5.91
CA PRO A 486 12.05 -0.82 5.46
C PRO A 486 11.50 -2.14 6.01
N THR A 487 10.20 -2.15 6.28
CA THR A 487 9.44 -3.33 6.69
C THR A 487 8.12 -3.39 5.92
N ALA A 488 7.64 -4.60 5.66
CA ALA A 488 6.28 -4.82 5.22
C ALA A 488 5.69 -6.06 5.86
N PHE A 489 4.37 -6.11 5.99
CA PHE A 489 3.67 -7.33 6.38
C PHE A 489 2.30 -7.45 5.73
N TRP A 490 1.93 -8.68 5.38
CA TRP A 490 0.65 -9.00 4.73
C TRP A 490 0.05 -10.27 5.34
N LYS A 491 -1.27 -10.29 5.43
CA LYS A 491 -1.99 -11.38 6.08
C LYS A 491 -2.02 -12.60 5.17
N ILE A 492 -1.82 -13.80 5.74
CA ILE A 492 -1.83 -15.06 4.99
C ILE A 492 -2.96 -16.01 5.42
N SER A 493 -3.38 -15.97 6.68
CA SER A 493 -4.49 -16.79 7.18
C SER A 493 -5.16 -16.09 8.38
N ASP A 494 -6.46 -16.35 8.58
CA ASP A 494 -7.17 -15.97 9.80
C ASP A 494 -6.84 -16.90 10.99
N SER A 495 -6.20 -18.05 10.74
CA SER A 495 -5.84 -19.00 11.78
C SER A 495 -4.64 -18.53 12.61
N CYS A 496 -4.76 -18.69 13.92
CA CYS A 496 -3.65 -18.54 14.87
C CYS A 496 -3.11 -19.88 15.39
N GLU A 497 -3.66 -21.01 14.94
CA GLU A 497 -3.32 -22.35 15.45
C GLU A 497 -1.83 -22.66 15.29
N GLU A 498 -1.21 -23.20 16.35
CA GLU A 498 0.18 -23.62 16.33
C GLU A 498 0.41 -24.78 15.36
N ASP A 499 1.57 -24.75 14.69
CA ASP A 499 2.09 -25.88 13.94
C ASP A 499 2.50 -27.00 14.94
N ARG A 500 1.53 -27.63 15.63
CA ARG A 500 1.57 -28.80 16.56
C ARG A 500 2.81 -29.01 17.48
N SER A 501 3.70 -28.04 17.64
CA SER A 501 5.04 -28.26 18.21
C SER A 501 5.38 -27.43 19.45
N SER A 502 4.46 -26.61 19.98
CA SER A 502 4.77 -25.81 21.16
C SER A 502 3.54 -25.52 22.04
N GLY A 503 2.91 -26.54 22.61
CA GLY A 503 1.64 -26.47 23.37
C GLY A 503 1.60 -25.57 24.62
N ILE A 504 1.85 -24.26 24.47
CA ILE A 504 1.64 -23.23 25.48
C ILE A 504 0.66 -22.20 24.91
N PRO A 505 -0.60 -22.17 25.39
CA PRO A 505 -1.62 -21.23 24.94
C PRO A 505 -1.19 -19.76 25.09
N PHE A 506 -1.74 -18.90 24.23
CA PHE A 506 -1.52 -17.44 24.13
C PHE A 506 -1.74 -16.65 25.44
N ALA A 507 -2.36 -17.24 26.46
CA ALA A 507 -2.89 -16.53 27.64
C ALA A 507 -1.88 -16.30 28.78
N TYR A 508 -0.68 -16.87 28.69
CA TYR A 508 0.36 -16.65 29.69
C TYR A 508 1.40 -15.74 29.07
N TYR A 509 1.19 -14.41 29.13
CA TYR A 509 2.18 -13.31 29.30
C TYR A 509 1.54 -11.94 29.01
#